data_AF-A0A4R3LDD9-F1
#
_entry.id   AF-A0A4R3LDD9-F1
#
_cell.length_a   1.000
_cell.length_b   1.000
_cell.length_c   1.000
_cell.angle_alpha   90.00
_cell.angle_beta   90.00
_cell.angle_gamma   90.00
#
_symmetry.space_group_name_H-M   'P 1'
#
loop_
_entity.id
_entity.type
_entity.pdbx_description
1 polymer ?
#
loop_
_entity_poly.entity_id
_entity_poly.type
_entity_poly.pdbx_seq_one_letter_code
_entity_poly.pdbx_strand_id
1 'polypeptide(L)'
;MKARFLIAEKRSKVKAIGNKRERKRAERWEHAKASLRAKVEHPFRVIKRQFGYMKVRYRGIAKNAAQVTTLFALSNLWMTRKQLLPATGELRL
;
A
#
# COMPACT_ATOMS: atom_id res chain seq x y z
N MET A 1 -13.51 1.75 -18.35
CA MET A 1 -13.71 1.94 -16.89
C MET A 1 -13.00 3.23 -16.46
N LYS A 2 -13.71 4.28 -16.01
CA LYS A 2 -13.05 5.48 -15.47
C LYS A 2 -12.64 5.22 -14.02
N ALA A 3 -11.33 5.19 -13.74
CA ALA A 3 -10.84 5.13 -12.37
C ALA A 3 -11.17 6.46 -11.65
N ARG A 4 -11.95 6.41 -10.57
CA ARG A 4 -12.18 7.57 -9.69
C ARG A 4 -11.01 7.68 -8.72
N PHE A 5 -10.13 8.66 -8.95
CA PHE A 5 -9.03 8.95 -8.04
C PHE A 5 -9.55 9.75 -6.84
N LEU A 6 -9.50 9.15 -5.64
CA LEU A 6 -9.84 9.82 -4.40
C LEU A 6 -8.62 10.63 -3.91
N ILE A 7 -8.49 11.86 -4.41
CA ILE A 7 -7.41 12.78 -4.03
C ILE A 7 -7.69 13.33 -2.63
N ALA A 8 -6.66 13.41 -1.79
CA ALA A 8 -6.77 14.00 -0.44
C ALA A 8 -6.94 15.52 -0.54
N GLU A 9 -7.92 16.08 0.17
CA GLU A 9 -8.17 17.52 0.16
C GLU A 9 -7.23 18.26 1.12
N LYS A 10 -6.93 19.53 0.81
CA LYS A 10 -6.12 20.36 1.71
C LYS A 10 -6.82 20.54 3.07
N ARG A 11 -6.06 20.40 4.16
CA ARG A 11 -6.57 20.56 5.53
C ARG A 11 -7.21 21.93 5.78
N SER A 12 -6.71 22.99 5.14
CA SER A 12 -7.30 24.34 5.24
C SER A 12 -8.73 24.41 4.68
N LYS A 13 -8.98 23.75 3.54
CA LYS A 13 -10.33 23.69 2.95
C LYS A 13 -11.30 22.87 3.80
N VAL A 14 -10.84 21.75 4.36
CA VAL A 14 -11.66 20.97 5.30
C VAL A 14 -12.01 21.80 6.54
N LYS A 15 -11.07 22.60 7.05
CA LYS A 15 -11.31 23.50 8.20
C LYS A 15 -12.25 24.66 7.89
N ALA A 16 -12.27 25.14 6.65
CA ALA A 16 -13.14 26.24 6.21
C ALA A 16 -14.64 25.86 6.14
N ILE A 17 -14.99 24.57 6.28
CA ILE A 17 -16.38 24.11 6.34
C ILE A 17 -17.01 24.62 7.65
N GLY A 18 -17.96 25.56 7.52
CA GLY A 18 -18.66 26.15 8.67
C GLY A 18 -19.61 25.18 9.37
N ASN A 19 -20.24 24.27 8.63
CA ASN A 19 -21.13 23.27 9.21
C ASN A 19 -20.33 22.15 9.90
N LYS A 20 -20.49 22.05 11.23
CA LYS A 20 -19.79 21.05 12.07
C LYS A 20 -20.05 19.60 11.63
N ARG A 21 -21.25 19.26 11.16
CA ARG A 21 -21.61 17.91 10.73
C ARG A 21 -20.90 17.52 9.44
N GLU A 22 -20.87 18.43 8.48
CA GLU A 22 -20.21 18.25 7.18
C GLU A 22 -18.68 18.19 7.35
N ARG A 23 -18.11 19.06 8.19
CA ARG A 23 -16.68 19.02 8.51
C ARG A 23 -16.27 17.66 9.08
N LYS A 24 -17.01 17.13 10.06
CA LYS A 24 -16.73 15.80 10.65
C LYS A 24 -16.88 14.67 9.63
N ARG A 25 -17.73 14.83 8.61
CA ARG A 25 -17.86 13.87 7.51
C ARG A 25 -16.66 13.94 6.58
N ALA A 26 -16.23 15.13 6.19
CA ALA A 26 -15.05 15.36 5.37
C ALA A 26 -13.78 14.83 6.05
N GLU A 27 -13.58 15.11 7.34
CA GLU A 27 -12.45 14.60 8.13
C GLU A 27 -12.39 13.07 8.15
N ARG A 28 -13.55 12.40 8.33
CA ARG A 28 -13.63 10.93 8.29
C ARG A 28 -13.24 10.38 6.93
N TRP A 29 -13.66 11.02 5.84
CA TRP A 29 -13.28 10.63 4.49
C TRP A 29 -11.78 10.81 4.24
N GLU A 30 -11.18 11.92 4.66
CA GLU A 30 -9.73 12.13 4.56
C GLU A 30 -8.96 11.07 5.38
N HIS A 31 -9.43 10.77 6.59
CA HIS A 31 -8.83 9.74 7.42
C HIS A 31 -8.89 8.36 6.74
N ALA A 32 -10.03 7.99 6.17
CA ALA A 32 -10.18 6.73 5.43
C ALA A 32 -9.20 6.64 4.24
N LYS A 33 -9.05 7.74 3.48
CA LYS A 33 -8.06 7.83 2.38
C LYS A 33 -6.64 7.64 2.90
N ALA A 34 -6.28 8.27 4.01
CA ALA A 34 -4.96 8.12 4.63
C ALA A 34 -4.71 6.70 5.16
N SER A 35 -5.70 6.08 5.81
CA SER A 35 -5.61 4.71 6.30
C SER A 35 -5.43 3.70 5.16
N LEU A 36 -6.13 3.91 4.03
CA LEU A 36 -5.94 3.09 2.84
C LEU A 36 -4.51 3.25 2.31
N ARG A 37 -4.01 4.49 2.18
CA ARG A 37 -2.62 4.77 1.75
C ARG A 37 -1.59 4.07 2.60
N ALA A 38 -1.71 4.16 3.93
CA ALA A 38 -0.80 3.51 4.86
C ALA A 38 -0.75 1.98 4.67
N LYS A 39 -1.89 1.35 4.38
CA LYS A 39 -1.94 -0.10 4.07
C LYS A 39 -1.19 -0.45 2.78
N VAL A 40 -1.35 0.34 1.72
CA VAL A 40 -0.68 0.06 0.42
C VAL A 40 0.82 0.39 0.48
N GLU A 41 1.20 1.43 1.21
CA GLU A 41 2.62 1.82 1.39
C GLU A 41 3.46 0.70 2.02
N HIS A 42 2.85 -0.15 2.85
CA HIS A 42 3.57 -1.24 3.51
C HIS A 42 4.13 -2.29 2.53
N PRO A 43 3.33 -2.93 1.64
CA PRO A 43 3.86 -3.78 0.57
C PRO A 43 4.91 -3.07 -0.31
N PHE A 44 4.67 -1.81 -0.69
CA PHE A 44 5.66 -1.05 -1.48
C PHE A 44 6.99 -0.88 -0.75
N ARG A 45 6.97 -0.66 0.57
CA ARG A 45 8.18 -0.59 1.40
C ARG A 45 8.91 -1.94 1.39
N VAL A 46 8.19 -3.05 1.54
CA VAL A 46 8.78 -4.40 1.51
C VAL A 46 9.45 -4.66 0.16
N ILE A 47 8.76 -4.39 -0.95
CA ILE A 47 9.30 -4.55 -2.31
C ILE A 47 10.56 -3.72 -2.52
N LYS A 48 10.55 -2.44 -2.12
CA LYS A 48 11.68 -1.53 -2.34
C LYS A 48 12.87 -1.79 -1.43
N ARG A 49 12.61 -2.10 -0.14
CA ARG A 49 13.67 -2.20 0.88
C ARG A 49 14.14 -3.63 1.11
N GLN A 50 13.23 -4.60 1.15
CA GLN A 50 13.58 -5.99 1.43
C GLN A 50 13.98 -6.76 0.17
N PHE A 51 13.25 -6.55 -0.93
CA PHE A 51 13.54 -7.18 -2.21
C PHE A 51 14.41 -6.32 -3.15
N GLY A 52 14.77 -5.10 -2.74
CA GLY A 52 15.71 -4.24 -3.46
C GLY A 52 15.21 -3.66 -4.79
N TYR A 53 13.90 -3.73 -5.08
CA TYR A 53 13.34 -3.22 -6.34
C TYR A 53 13.19 -1.69 -6.33
N MET A 54 14.32 -0.99 -6.43
CA MET A 54 14.37 0.48 -6.40
C MET A 54 14.42 1.13 -7.78
N LYS A 55 14.90 0.42 -8.81
CA LYS A 55 15.05 0.94 -10.18
C LYS A 55 14.43 -0.02 -11.18
N VAL A 56 13.72 0.55 -12.15
CA VAL A 56 13.11 -0.17 -13.28
C VAL A 56 14.02 0.01 -14.50
N ARG A 57 14.13 -1.02 -15.34
CA ARG A 57 14.89 -0.93 -16.60
C ARG A 57 14.05 -0.26 -17.68
N TYR A 58 14.64 0.64 -18.48
CA TYR A 58 13.92 1.30 -19.57
C TYR A 58 13.45 0.31 -20.64
N ARG A 59 14.31 -0.66 -21.00
CA ARG A 59 13.98 -1.73 -21.95
C ARG A 59 13.31 -2.90 -21.24
N GLY A 60 12.36 -3.55 -21.92
CA GLY A 60 11.71 -4.77 -21.44
C GLY A 60 10.57 -4.52 -20.45
N ILE A 61 9.62 -3.64 -20.79
CA ILE A 61 8.44 -3.31 -19.96
C ILE A 61 7.70 -4.58 -19.51
N ALA A 62 7.51 -5.55 -20.40
CA ALA A 62 6.86 -6.82 -20.07
C ALA A 62 7.60 -7.59 -18.95
N LYS A 63 8.95 -7.61 -18.98
CA LYS A 63 9.76 -8.25 -17.93
C LYS A 63 9.65 -7.52 -16.61
N ASN A 64 9.64 -6.18 -16.63
CA ASN A 64 9.44 -5.38 -15.42
C ASN A 64 8.05 -5.63 -14.81
N ALA A 65 7.00 -5.69 -15.64
CA ALA A 65 5.65 -5.97 -15.19
C ALA A 65 5.54 -7.36 -14.53
N ALA A 66 6.09 -8.40 -15.18
CA ALA A 66 6.14 -9.73 -14.61
C ALA A 66 6.89 -9.75 -13.26
N GLN A 67 8.04 -9.08 -13.19
CA GLN A 67 8.82 -8.98 -11.95
C GLN A 67 8.05 -8.30 -10.82
N VAL A 68 7.38 -7.17 -11.09
CA VAL A 68 6.56 -6.46 -10.09
C VAL A 68 5.43 -7.35 -9.58
N THR A 69 4.70 -8.03 -10.46
CA THR A 69 3.63 -8.95 -10.07
C THR A 69 4.15 -10.05 -9.13
N THR A 70 5.27 -10.68 -9.48
CA THR A 70 5.89 -11.70 -8.63
C THR A 70 6.32 -11.13 -7.28
N LEU A 71 6.94 -9.95 -7.25
CA LEU A 71 7.37 -9.31 -6.00
C LEU A 71 6.20 -8.95 -5.08
N PHE A 72 5.05 -8.57 -5.63
CA PHE A 72 3.83 -8.36 -4.85
C PHE A 72 3.32 -9.66 -4.22
N ALA A 73 3.31 -10.77 -4.96
CA ALA A 73 2.94 -12.07 -4.41
C ALA A 73 3.89 -12.50 -3.27
N LEU A 74 5.21 -12.36 -3.47
CA LEU A 74 6.21 -12.67 -2.45
C LEU A 74 6.13 -11.73 -1.23
N SER A 75 5.73 -10.47 -1.43
CA SER A 75 5.55 -9.53 -0.32
C SER A 75 4.41 -9.94 0.60
N ASN A 76 3.31 -10.48 0.05
CA ASN A 76 2.24 -11.05 0.85
C ASN A 76 2.76 -12.21 1.71
N LEU A 77 3.55 -13.11 1.13
CA LEU A 77 4.17 -14.21 1.86
C LEU A 77 5.10 -13.71 2.98
N TRP A 78 5.95 -12.74 2.67
CA TRP A 78 6.88 -12.14 3.64
C TRP A 78 6.15 -11.47 4.80
N MET A 79 5.01 -10.80 4.55
CA MET A 79 4.18 -10.17 5.57
C MET A 79 3.54 -11.19 6.51
N THR A 80 3.09 -12.33 5.95
CA THR A 80 2.45 -13.41 6.71
C THR A 80 3.44 -14.38 7.34
N ARG A 81 4.76 -14.20 7.12
CA ARG A 81 5.81 -15.14 7.58
C ARG A 81 5.70 -15.53 9.06
N LYS A 82 5.34 -14.60 9.96
CA LYS A 82 5.23 -14.89 11.39
C LYS A 82 4.08 -15.84 11.73
N GLN A 83 3.04 -15.89 10.90
CA GLN A 83 1.93 -16.83 11.04
C GLN A 83 2.26 -18.18 10.38
N LEU A 84 3.07 -18.16 9.32
CA LEU A 84 3.45 -19.36 8.57
C LEU A 84 4.60 -20.15 9.23
N LEU A 85 5.58 -19.46 9.82
CA LEU A 85 6.72 -20.09 10.47
C LEU A 85 6.38 -21.03 11.64
N PRO A 86 5.40 -20.75 12.53
CA PRO A 86 4.99 -21.73 13.54
C PRO A 86 4.19 -22.92 12.97
N ALA A 87 3.66 -22.84 11.74
CA ALA A 87 3.08 -23.99 11.04
C ALA A 87 4.17 -24.91 10.43
N THR A 88 5.40 -24.40 10.30
CA THR A 88 6.58 -25.19 9.95
C THR A 88 7.16 -25.82 11.21
N GLY A 89 6.46 -26.80 11.77
CA GLY A 89 6.97 -27.63 12.86
C GLY A 89 8.34 -28.19 12.51
N GLU A 90 9.29 -28.07 13.45
CA GLU A 90 10.60 -28.75 13.49
C GLU A 90 11.23 -29.10 12.13
N LEU A 91 11.88 -28.13 11.48
CA LEU A 91 13.01 -28.50 10.63
C LEU A 91 14.19 -28.81 11.55
N ARG A 92 14.23 -30.06 12.03
CA ARG A 92 15.43 -30.66 12.61
C ARG A 92 16.52 -30.67 11.54
N LEU A 93 17.56 -29.87 11.74
CA LEU A 93 18.89 -30.12 11.19
C LEU A 93 19.65 -30.99 12.18
#